data_AF-N9M391-F1
#
_entry.id   AF-N9M391-F1
#
_cell.length_a   1.000
_cell.length_b   1.000
_cell.length_c   1.000
_cell.angle_alpha   90.00
_cell.angle_beta   90.00
_cell.angle_gamma   90.00
#
_symmetry.space_group_name_H-M   'P 1'
#
loop_
_entity.id
_entity.type
_entity.pdbx_description
1 polymer ?
#
loop_
_entity_poly.entity_id
_entity_poly.type
_entity_poly.pdbx_seq_one_letter_code
_entity_poly.pdbx_strand_id
1 'polypeptide(L)'
;MSNKEVAAITLYEISKCGLFKFNDSSSPVLGNTEVFLDQLLKWAKNPKRNLIDTCTYEIEDDELGERTFCYDIIKHPQTRNFLVVTWNETSSLEGKLASITGNVPVGQAKIKTKGKGKDEIIGYPSYFYIMPAENILATVTFGKTSNGTRNLKCYFKEFISKYTTYACYEKNTDTQTNELKGYKENKRSTDQPINLRAIFNFNIVRSSHQIDKLIANFKKINSVVKHNKLSVTETLKLGWPSKLSASIFDKQKPKVDGNVKFTFEYPYTPASAKELKNIIDDWEANYTGSMWDNIGFKLKGDSNTIWLNEMNARNKFDLYLDRDKQNVIDPVALFSELERISQNILSLK
;
A
#
# COMPACT_ATOMS: atom_id res chain seq x y z
N MET A 1 2.95 -13.40 -30.94
CA MET A 1 4.11 -13.92 -30.17
C MET A 1 4.22 -13.00 -28.99
N SER A 2 3.94 -13.51 -27.78
CA SER A 2 4.00 -12.72 -26.55
C SER A 2 5.42 -12.23 -26.30
N ASN A 3 5.58 -10.95 -26.00
CA ASN A 3 6.87 -10.39 -25.63
C ASN A 3 7.16 -10.61 -24.14
N LYS A 4 8.45 -10.74 -23.81
CA LYS A 4 8.91 -10.89 -22.43
C LYS A 4 8.99 -9.53 -21.77
N GLU A 5 8.19 -9.30 -20.74
CA GLU A 5 8.16 -8.08 -19.93
C GLU A 5 8.66 -8.38 -18.51
N VAL A 6 9.53 -7.53 -17.98
CA VAL A 6 10.04 -7.67 -16.61
C VAL A 6 9.22 -6.81 -15.66
N ALA A 7 8.46 -7.45 -14.79
CA ALA A 7 7.64 -6.80 -13.77
C ALA A 7 8.35 -6.85 -12.40
N ALA A 8 8.42 -5.72 -11.70
CA ALA A 8 8.78 -5.71 -10.29
C ALA A 8 7.52 -5.87 -9.44
N ILE A 9 7.47 -6.95 -8.65
CA ILE A 9 6.35 -7.28 -7.78
C ILE A 9 6.78 -7.07 -6.34
N THR A 10 6.02 -6.30 -5.57
CA THR A 10 6.26 -6.04 -4.13
C THR A 10 5.03 -6.43 -3.32
N LEU A 11 5.22 -7.23 -2.28
CA LEU A 11 4.15 -7.70 -1.40
C LEU A 11 3.87 -6.76 -0.24
N TYR A 12 2.59 -6.65 0.07
CA TYR A 12 2.02 -5.99 1.21
C TYR A 12 1.01 -6.91 1.88
N GLU A 13 0.98 -6.91 3.20
CA GLU A 13 -0.04 -7.59 3.99
C GLU A 13 -1.13 -6.59 4.34
N ILE A 14 -2.38 -6.95 4.04
CA ILE A 14 -3.57 -6.16 4.36
C ILE A 14 -3.85 -6.36 5.85
N SER A 15 -3.31 -5.47 6.67
CA SER A 15 -3.43 -5.55 8.12
C SER A 15 -4.82 -5.19 8.63
N LYS A 16 -5.56 -4.30 7.95
CA LYS A 16 -6.96 -3.96 8.28
C LYS A 16 -7.75 -3.59 7.02
N CYS A 17 -8.92 -4.18 6.84
CA CYS A 17 -9.89 -3.77 5.81
C CYS A 17 -11.32 -3.98 6.33
N GLY A 18 -12.10 -2.90 6.47
CA GLY A 18 -13.34 -2.99 7.23
C GLY A 18 -14.00 -1.66 7.58
N LEU A 19 -15.24 -1.76 8.07
CA LEU A 19 -15.87 -0.72 8.88
C LEU A 19 -15.71 -1.06 10.36
N PHE A 20 -15.03 -0.19 11.11
CA PHE A 20 -14.65 -0.41 12.50
C PHE A 20 -15.35 0.58 13.43
N LYS A 21 -15.42 0.25 14.72
CA LYS A 21 -15.79 1.23 15.74
C LYS A 21 -14.71 2.32 15.84
N PHE A 22 -15.08 3.51 16.27
CA PHE A 22 -14.11 4.60 16.45
C PHE A 22 -13.07 4.29 17.54
N ASN A 23 -13.51 3.67 18.64
CA ASN A 23 -12.69 3.38 19.81
C ASN A 23 -12.11 1.95 19.82
N ASP A 24 -12.45 1.13 18.83
CA ASP A 24 -11.97 -0.25 18.73
C ASP A 24 -11.70 -0.60 17.26
N SER A 25 -10.46 -1.00 16.99
CA SER A 25 -10.02 -1.40 15.66
C SER A 25 -9.32 -2.76 15.68
N SER A 26 -9.69 -3.61 16.64
CA SER A 26 -9.25 -5.00 16.75
C SER A 26 -9.85 -5.86 15.63
N SER A 27 -11.15 -5.69 15.35
CA SER A 27 -11.89 -6.44 14.34
C SER A 27 -12.93 -5.55 13.64
N PRO A 28 -13.20 -5.78 12.33
CA PRO A 28 -14.21 -5.03 11.62
C PRO A 28 -15.61 -5.45 12.10
N VAL A 29 -16.50 -4.47 12.25
CA VAL A 29 -17.92 -4.72 12.53
C VAL A 29 -18.63 -5.16 11.26
N LEU A 30 -18.32 -4.53 10.12
CA LEU A 30 -18.92 -4.85 8.83
C LEU A 30 -17.86 -4.97 7.73
N GLY A 31 -18.06 -5.99 6.89
CA GLY A 31 -17.27 -6.25 5.69
C GLY A 31 -15.84 -6.71 5.97
N ASN A 32 -15.19 -7.14 4.89
CA ASN A 32 -13.80 -7.53 4.83
C ASN A 32 -13.25 -7.20 3.43
N THR A 33 -11.98 -7.53 3.18
CA THR A 33 -11.33 -7.28 1.89
C THR A 33 -12.11 -7.82 0.70
N GLU A 34 -12.49 -9.10 0.71
CA GLU A 34 -13.20 -9.72 -0.42
C GLU A 34 -14.57 -9.06 -0.65
N VAL A 35 -15.33 -8.84 0.42
CA VAL A 35 -16.66 -8.23 0.35
C VAL A 35 -16.60 -6.84 -0.27
N PHE A 36 -15.64 -6.00 0.15
CA PHE A 36 -15.52 -4.65 -0.41
C PHE A 36 -14.98 -4.65 -1.84
N LEU A 37 -14.11 -5.60 -2.22
CA LEU A 37 -13.69 -5.74 -3.61
C LEU A 37 -14.84 -6.21 -4.52
N ASP A 38 -15.71 -7.09 -4.04
CA ASP A 38 -16.93 -7.49 -4.77
C ASP A 38 -17.90 -6.31 -4.94
N GLN A 39 -18.04 -5.48 -3.91
CA GLN A 39 -18.84 -4.26 -4.01
C GLN A 39 -18.20 -3.24 -4.96
N LEU A 40 -16.88 -3.06 -4.91
CA LEU A 40 -16.15 -2.17 -5.81
C LEU A 40 -16.30 -2.62 -7.26
N LEU A 41 -16.15 -3.92 -7.53
CA LEU A 41 -16.34 -4.50 -8.86
C LEU A 41 -17.74 -4.17 -9.41
N LYS A 42 -18.79 -4.43 -8.62
CA LYS A 42 -20.18 -4.13 -9.01
C LYS A 42 -20.44 -2.64 -9.20
N TRP A 43 -19.88 -1.80 -8.34
CA TRP A 43 -20.06 -0.36 -8.37
C TRP A 43 -19.35 0.29 -9.57
N ALA A 44 -18.10 -0.12 -9.83
CA ALA A 44 -17.27 0.42 -10.91
C ALA A 44 -17.74 -0.06 -12.28
N LYS A 45 -18.12 -1.35 -12.42
CA LYS A 45 -18.62 -1.93 -13.67
C LYS A 45 -20.11 -1.67 -13.94
N ASN A 46 -20.74 -0.75 -13.21
CA ASN A 46 -22.14 -0.38 -13.47
C ASN A 46 -22.25 0.22 -14.89
N PRO A 47 -23.10 -0.30 -15.79
CA PRO A 47 -23.20 0.20 -17.18
C PRO A 47 -23.56 1.68 -17.33
N LYS A 48 -24.11 2.30 -16.28
CA LYS A 48 -24.47 3.73 -16.26
C LYS A 48 -23.35 4.63 -15.75
N ARG A 49 -22.20 4.06 -15.37
CA ARG A 49 -21.06 4.78 -14.79
C ARG A 49 -19.91 4.82 -15.77
N ASN A 50 -19.39 6.02 -16.01
CA ASN A 50 -18.17 6.19 -16.78
C ASN A 50 -16.95 6.25 -15.85
N LEU A 51 -15.77 6.03 -16.41
CA LEU A 51 -14.51 6.02 -15.66
C LEU A 51 -14.30 7.30 -14.87
N ILE A 52 -14.62 8.47 -15.44
CA ILE A 52 -14.49 9.76 -14.75
C ILE A 52 -15.33 9.84 -13.46
N ASP A 53 -16.46 9.13 -13.41
CA ASP A 53 -17.38 9.10 -12.26
C ASP A 53 -16.94 8.08 -11.19
N THR A 54 -15.75 7.49 -11.34
CA THR A 54 -15.21 6.52 -10.39
C THR A 54 -14.25 7.12 -9.38
N CYS A 55 -14.03 8.44 -9.41
CA CYS A 55 -13.27 9.11 -8.35
C CYS A 55 -14.07 9.08 -7.04
N THR A 56 -13.43 8.66 -5.94
CA THR A 56 -14.11 8.43 -4.66
C THR A 56 -13.89 9.55 -3.64
N TYR A 57 -13.04 10.51 -3.98
CA TYR A 57 -12.70 11.66 -3.15
C TYR A 57 -12.50 12.89 -4.02
N GLU A 58 -12.74 14.05 -3.41
CA GLU A 58 -12.39 15.33 -3.97
C GLU A 58 -11.02 15.75 -3.42
N ILE A 59 -10.29 16.56 -4.17
CA ILE A 59 -9.02 17.15 -3.73
C ILE A 59 -9.35 18.62 -3.47
N GLU A 60 -9.15 19.07 -2.24
CA GLU A 60 -9.29 20.49 -1.91
C GLU A 60 -8.16 21.29 -2.58
N ASP A 61 -8.43 22.57 -2.92
CA ASP A 61 -7.52 23.41 -3.74
C ASP A 61 -6.11 23.60 -3.14
N ASP A 62 -5.92 23.30 -1.84
CA ASP A 62 -4.65 23.38 -1.12
C ASP A 62 -3.97 22.02 -0.85
N GLU A 63 -4.62 20.91 -1.18
CA GLU A 63 -4.06 19.57 -1.05
C GLU A 63 -3.20 19.21 -2.27
N LEU A 64 -1.93 18.87 -2.03
CA LEU A 64 -1.09 18.19 -3.01
C LEU A 64 -1.61 16.75 -3.22
N GLY A 65 -2.61 16.62 -4.07
CA GLY A 65 -3.23 15.36 -4.44
C GLY A 65 -3.59 15.34 -5.92
N GLU A 66 -3.58 14.17 -6.54
CA GLU A 66 -4.04 13.97 -7.91
C GLU A 66 -5.14 12.90 -7.88
N ARG A 67 -6.17 13.06 -8.73
CA ARG A 67 -7.36 12.20 -8.68
C ARG A 67 -7.01 10.77 -9.02
N THR A 68 -7.75 9.84 -8.44
CA THR A 68 -7.61 8.41 -8.73
C THR A 68 -8.92 7.86 -9.26
N PHE A 69 -8.85 7.12 -10.36
CA PHE A 69 -10.01 6.51 -11.02
C PHE A 69 -9.82 4.99 -11.12
N CYS A 70 -10.90 4.22 -11.13
CA CYS A 70 -10.86 2.80 -11.44
C CYS A 70 -10.75 2.62 -12.96
N TYR A 71 -9.55 2.27 -13.44
CA TYR A 71 -9.32 1.98 -14.85
C TYR A 71 -9.93 0.64 -15.21
N ASP A 72 -9.67 -0.38 -14.40
CA ASP A 72 -10.27 -1.70 -14.53
C ASP A 72 -10.30 -2.44 -13.19
N ILE A 73 -11.18 -3.43 -13.09
CA ILE A 73 -11.22 -4.38 -11.99
C ILE A 73 -11.73 -5.72 -12.51
N ILE A 74 -10.94 -6.76 -12.26
CA ILE A 74 -11.20 -8.13 -12.73
C ILE A 74 -11.13 -9.06 -11.53
N LYS A 75 -12.04 -10.02 -11.45
CA LYS A 75 -12.07 -11.07 -10.42
C LYS A 75 -11.87 -12.43 -11.05
N HIS A 76 -10.99 -13.24 -10.47
CA HIS A 76 -10.83 -14.63 -10.90
C HIS A 76 -11.96 -15.48 -10.29
N PRO A 77 -12.68 -16.29 -11.09
CA PRO A 77 -13.88 -16.98 -10.62
C PRO A 77 -13.59 -18.04 -9.54
N GLN A 78 -12.43 -18.70 -9.60
CA GLN A 78 -12.09 -19.82 -8.72
C GLN A 78 -11.29 -19.38 -7.50
N THR A 79 -10.17 -18.69 -7.72
CA THR A 79 -9.27 -18.23 -6.63
C THR A 79 -9.84 -17.04 -5.87
N ARG A 80 -10.84 -16.35 -6.45
CA ARG A 80 -11.46 -15.13 -5.88
C ARG A 80 -10.49 -13.97 -5.71
N ASN A 81 -9.30 -14.06 -6.33
CA ASN A 81 -8.34 -12.98 -6.42
C ASN A 81 -8.84 -11.88 -7.35
N PHE A 82 -8.24 -10.70 -7.22
CA PHE A 82 -8.58 -9.53 -8.00
C PHE A 82 -7.35 -8.90 -8.63
N LEU A 83 -7.50 -8.40 -9.85
CA LEU A 83 -6.66 -7.34 -10.36
C LEU A 83 -7.45 -6.04 -10.30
N VAL A 84 -6.94 -5.08 -9.54
CA VAL A 84 -7.44 -3.70 -9.54
C VAL A 84 -6.42 -2.84 -10.27
N VAL A 85 -6.88 -2.11 -11.29
CA VAL A 85 -6.08 -1.16 -12.04
C VAL A 85 -6.63 0.23 -11.78
N THR A 86 -5.80 1.12 -11.23
CA THR A 86 -6.15 2.53 -11.08
C THR A 86 -5.51 3.36 -12.18
N TRP A 87 -6.19 4.42 -12.59
CA TRP A 87 -5.59 5.52 -13.32
C TRP A 87 -5.34 6.66 -12.33
N ASN A 88 -4.07 6.96 -12.09
CA ASN A 88 -3.70 8.06 -11.21
C ASN A 88 -3.42 9.27 -12.10
N GLU A 89 -4.23 10.31 -11.94
CA GLU A 89 -4.02 11.58 -12.64
C GLU A 89 -2.63 12.12 -12.30
N THR A 90 -1.98 12.81 -13.24
CA THR A 90 -0.79 13.59 -12.93
C THR A 90 -0.64 14.87 -13.72
N SER A 91 -0.17 15.90 -13.01
CA SER A 91 0.25 17.21 -13.50
C SER A 91 1.69 17.21 -14.02
N SER A 92 2.50 16.21 -13.61
CA SER A 92 3.92 16.16 -13.92
C SER A 92 4.24 15.62 -15.31
N LEU A 93 5.11 16.33 -16.02
CA LEU A 93 5.52 16.12 -17.42
C LEU A 93 6.58 15.01 -17.62
N GLU A 94 6.98 14.32 -16.55
CA GLU A 94 8.09 13.35 -16.61
C GLU A 94 7.63 11.98 -17.12
N GLY A 95 7.47 11.88 -18.44
CA GLY A 95 7.29 10.64 -19.17
C GLY A 95 6.04 10.65 -20.05
N LYS A 96 6.26 10.70 -21.38
CA LYS A 96 5.28 10.59 -22.48
C LYS A 96 3.81 10.63 -22.04
N LEU A 97 3.22 11.83 -22.08
CA LEU A 97 1.79 12.23 -22.00
C LEU A 97 0.76 11.10 -22.23
N ALA A 98 0.68 10.14 -21.30
CA ALA A 98 -0.31 9.10 -21.34
C ALA A 98 -1.62 9.71 -20.84
N SER A 99 -2.69 9.57 -21.61
CA SER A 99 -4.00 10.07 -21.25
C SER A 99 -5.07 9.04 -21.57
N ILE A 100 -6.18 9.09 -20.85
CA ILE A 100 -7.37 8.29 -21.14
C ILE A 100 -8.57 9.20 -21.34
N THR A 101 -9.54 8.77 -22.15
CA THR A 101 -10.84 9.42 -22.20
C THR A 101 -11.68 8.94 -21.02
N GLY A 102 -12.13 9.86 -20.16
CA GLY A 102 -12.88 9.51 -18.95
C GLY A 102 -14.35 9.14 -19.18
N ASN A 103 -14.93 9.61 -20.29
CA ASN A 103 -16.35 9.43 -20.62
C ASN A 103 -16.65 8.08 -21.33
N VAL A 104 -16.09 7.01 -20.79
CA VAL A 104 -16.29 5.63 -21.28
C VAL A 104 -16.45 4.68 -20.09
N PRO A 105 -17.08 3.51 -20.25
CA PRO A 105 -17.20 2.52 -19.19
C PRO A 105 -15.84 2.01 -18.67
N VAL A 106 -15.80 1.60 -17.40
CA VAL A 106 -14.61 1.02 -16.76
C VAL A 106 -14.13 -0.24 -17.49
N GLY A 107 -12.84 -0.31 -17.80
CA GLY A 107 -12.20 -1.37 -18.58
C GLY A 107 -12.29 -1.21 -20.10
N GLN A 108 -12.91 -0.13 -20.61
CA GLN A 108 -12.98 0.17 -22.05
C GLN A 108 -12.15 1.38 -22.46
N ALA A 109 -11.59 2.12 -21.51
CA ALA A 109 -10.70 3.23 -21.78
C ALA A 109 -9.44 2.76 -22.49
N LYS A 110 -8.95 3.57 -23.44
CA LYS A 110 -7.71 3.33 -24.19
C LYS A 110 -6.72 4.44 -23.88
N ILE A 111 -5.47 4.08 -23.64
CA ILE A 111 -4.42 5.03 -23.26
C ILE A 111 -3.78 5.61 -24.51
N LYS A 112 -3.82 6.93 -24.65
CA LYS A 112 -3.22 7.67 -25.76
C LYS A 112 -1.93 8.31 -25.30
N THR A 113 -0.92 8.37 -26.16
CA THR A 113 0.40 8.97 -25.87
C THR A 113 0.50 10.47 -26.24
N LYS A 114 -0.62 11.09 -26.61
CA LYS A 114 -0.72 12.53 -26.93
C LYS A 114 -2.08 13.06 -26.47
N GLY A 115 -2.20 13.34 -25.18
CA GLY A 115 -3.40 13.96 -24.63
C GLY A 115 -3.45 15.47 -24.90
N LYS A 116 -4.51 15.97 -25.56
CA LYS A 116 -4.82 17.42 -25.72
C LYS A 116 -6.32 17.73 -25.72
N GLY A 117 -7.18 16.73 -25.52
CA GLY A 117 -8.64 16.91 -25.48
C GLY A 117 -9.14 17.39 -24.12
N LYS A 118 -10.25 18.15 -24.11
CA LYS A 118 -10.92 18.66 -22.89
C LYS A 118 -11.40 17.55 -21.94
N ASP A 119 -11.62 16.34 -22.46
CA ASP A 119 -12.14 15.18 -21.72
C ASP A 119 -11.07 14.10 -21.44
N GLU A 120 -9.79 14.47 -21.59
CA GLU A 120 -8.67 13.55 -21.40
C GLU A 120 -8.02 13.74 -20.03
N ILE A 121 -7.87 12.62 -19.31
CA ILE A 121 -7.25 12.57 -17.99
C ILE A 121 -5.79 12.17 -18.20
N ILE A 122 -4.86 13.08 -18.00
CA ILE A 122 -3.42 12.80 -18.05
C ILE A 122 -3.03 12.05 -16.79
N GLY A 123 -2.27 10.96 -16.92
CA GLY A 123 -1.97 10.11 -15.77
C GLY A 123 -1.17 8.87 -16.12
N TYR A 124 -1.14 7.92 -15.19
CA TYR A 124 -0.48 6.64 -15.37
C TYR A 124 -1.28 5.51 -14.70
N PRO A 125 -1.20 4.27 -15.23
CA PRO A 125 -1.84 3.13 -14.60
C PRO A 125 -1.01 2.62 -13.41
N SER A 126 -1.68 2.14 -12.38
CA SER A 126 -1.08 1.33 -11.30
C SER A 126 -1.84 0.02 -11.15
N TYR A 127 -1.10 -1.07 -10.96
CA TYR A 127 -1.63 -2.43 -10.99
C TYR A 127 -1.49 -3.08 -9.61
N PHE A 128 -2.62 -3.56 -9.08
CA PHE A 128 -2.70 -4.17 -7.76
C PHE A 128 -3.34 -5.55 -7.87
N TYR A 129 -2.54 -6.57 -7.62
CA TYR A 129 -3.01 -7.95 -7.55
C TYR A 129 -3.32 -8.28 -6.09
N ILE A 130 -4.60 -8.46 -5.78
CA ILE A 130 -5.08 -8.64 -4.42
C ILE A 130 -5.57 -10.07 -4.27
N MET A 131 -5.03 -10.75 -3.26
CA MET A 131 -5.32 -12.13 -2.90
C MET A 131 -5.99 -12.11 -1.51
N PRO A 132 -7.33 -12.01 -1.46
CA PRO A 132 -8.03 -11.76 -0.20
C PRO A 132 -7.91 -12.90 0.81
N ALA A 133 -7.83 -14.15 0.36
CA ALA A 133 -7.72 -15.32 1.24
C ALA A 133 -6.43 -15.32 2.06
N GLU A 134 -5.35 -14.80 1.49
CA GLU A 134 -4.03 -14.68 2.10
C GLU A 134 -3.84 -13.32 2.81
N ASN A 135 -4.81 -12.40 2.69
CA ASN A 135 -4.67 -10.98 3.06
C ASN A 135 -3.44 -10.32 2.42
N ILE A 136 -3.15 -10.65 1.17
CA ILE A 136 -1.99 -10.10 0.45
C ILE A 136 -2.44 -9.14 -0.65
N LEU A 137 -1.71 -8.06 -0.77
CA LEU A 137 -1.74 -7.14 -1.89
C LEU A 137 -0.35 -7.09 -2.53
N ALA A 138 -0.27 -7.32 -3.82
CA ALA A 138 0.95 -7.20 -4.60
C ALA A 138 0.85 -6.01 -5.55
N THR A 139 1.78 -5.05 -5.45
CA THR A 139 1.93 -4.03 -6.48
C THR A 139 2.74 -4.60 -7.64
N VAL A 140 2.35 -4.27 -8.87
CA VAL A 140 3.06 -4.70 -10.09
C VAL A 140 3.50 -3.46 -10.85
N THR A 141 4.82 -3.27 -11.00
CA THR A 141 5.39 -2.12 -11.71
C THR A 141 6.27 -2.54 -12.89
N PHE A 142 6.22 -1.73 -13.95
CA PHE A 142 6.99 -1.94 -15.18
C PHE A 142 7.90 -0.73 -15.40
N GLY A 143 9.21 -0.94 -15.36
CA GLY A 143 10.17 0.16 -15.46
C GLY A 143 10.15 1.10 -14.25
N LYS A 144 10.08 2.41 -14.49
CA LYS A 144 10.17 3.46 -13.45
C LYS A 144 8.81 4.04 -13.01
N THR A 145 7.69 3.39 -13.34
CA THR A 145 6.38 3.91 -12.94
C THR A 145 6.18 3.85 -11.43
N SER A 146 5.52 4.89 -10.88
CA SER A 146 5.07 4.89 -9.49
C SER A 146 4.11 3.73 -9.24
N ASN A 147 4.16 3.13 -8.04
CA ASN A 147 3.32 1.99 -7.69
C ASN A 147 1.90 2.37 -7.22
N GLY A 148 1.60 3.67 -7.07
CA GLY A 148 0.26 4.16 -6.74
C GLY A 148 -0.31 3.71 -5.38
N THR A 149 0.51 3.19 -4.47
CA THR A 149 0.03 2.65 -3.18
C THR A 149 -0.72 3.67 -2.32
N ARG A 150 -0.25 4.94 -2.28
CA ARG A 150 -0.95 6.05 -1.62
C ARG A 150 -2.33 6.28 -2.25
N ASN A 151 -2.38 6.34 -3.59
CA ASN A 151 -3.60 6.53 -4.37
C ASN A 151 -4.61 5.42 -4.07
N LEU A 152 -4.21 4.14 -4.15
CA LEU A 152 -5.10 3.03 -3.83
C LEU A 152 -5.61 3.10 -2.38
N LYS A 153 -4.74 3.42 -1.43
CA LYS A 153 -5.12 3.48 -0.01
C LYS A 153 -6.20 4.53 0.23
N CYS A 154 -6.06 5.72 -0.32
CA CYS A 154 -7.07 6.77 -0.27
C CYS A 154 -8.33 6.35 -1.04
N TYR A 155 -8.16 5.94 -2.30
CA TYR A 155 -9.24 5.54 -3.20
C TYR A 155 -10.18 4.51 -2.59
N PHE A 156 -9.61 3.40 -2.08
CA PHE A 156 -10.40 2.28 -1.56
C PHE A 156 -10.96 2.55 -0.18
N LYS A 157 -10.25 3.30 0.68
CA LYS A 157 -10.81 3.77 1.96
C LYS A 157 -12.05 4.64 1.73
N GLU A 158 -11.97 5.59 0.80
CA GLU A 158 -13.08 6.50 0.50
C GLU A 158 -14.23 5.78 -0.21
N PHE A 159 -13.92 4.78 -1.04
CA PHE A 159 -14.92 3.82 -1.52
C PHE A 159 -15.66 3.15 -0.36
N ILE A 160 -14.93 2.56 0.60
CA ILE A 160 -15.48 1.89 1.78
C ILE A 160 -16.26 2.87 2.69
N SER A 161 -15.92 4.15 2.69
CA SER A 161 -16.64 5.12 3.49
C SER A 161 -17.97 5.54 2.87
N LYS A 162 -18.05 5.60 1.53
CA LYS A 162 -19.15 6.32 0.85
C LYS A 162 -19.99 5.44 -0.08
N TYR A 163 -19.38 4.51 -0.80
CA TYR A 163 -20.04 3.86 -1.94
C TYR A 163 -20.48 2.42 -1.68
N THR A 164 -20.21 1.91 -0.48
CA THR A 164 -20.57 0.54 -0.08
C THR A 164 -22.07 0.36 0.09
N THR A 165 -22.51 -0.88 -0.02
CA THR A 165 -23.90 -1.26 0.25
C THR A 165 -24.27 -1.17 1.73
N TYR A 166 -23.31 -0.93 2.63
CA TYR A 166 -23.58 -0.68 4.05
C TYR A 166 -23.87 0.79 4.35
N ALA A 167 -23.40 1.72 3.52
CA ALA A 167 -23.57 3.15 3.76
C ALA A 167 -25.06 3.58 3.63
N CYS A 168 -25.58 4.25 4.66
CA CYS A 168 -26.94 4.76 4.73
C CYS A 168 -26.94 6.28 4.56
N TYR A 169 -27.62 6.76 3.53
CA TYR A 169 -27.74 8.18 3.22
C TYR A 169 -29.17 8.66 3.44
N GLU A 170 -29.28 9.88 3.95
CA GLU A 170 -30.52 10.65 3.94
C GLU A 170 -30.31 11.94 3.16
N LYS A 171 -31.34 12.35 2.42
CA LYS A 171 -31.30 13.61 1.69
C LYS A 171 -31.59 14.75 2.67
N ASN A 172 -30.64 15.65 2.84
CA ASN A 172 -30.90 16.92 3.51
C ASN A 172 -31.68 17.81 2.53
N THR A 173 -32.89 18.19 2.90
CA THR A 173 -33.78 19.00 2.05
C THR A 173 -33.31 20.45 1.91
N ASP A 174 -32.60 20.95 2.91
CA ASP A 174 -32.19 22.36 3.01
C ASP A 174 -30.94 22.62 2.17
N THR A 175 -29.95 21.72 2.24
CA THR A 175 -28.70 21.82 1.48
C THR A 175 -28.76 21.10 0.13
N GLN A 176 -29.81 20.33 -0.13
CA GLN A 176 -29.94 19.39 -1.24
C GLN A 176 -28.78 18.36 -1.35
N THR A 177 -28.06 18.11 -0.26
CA THR A 177 -26.95 17.14 -0.21
C THR A 177 -27.39 15.81 0.37
N ASN A 178 -26.67 14.74 0.03
CA ASN A 178 -26.82 13.44 0.71
C ASN A 178 -25.92 13.41 1.94
N GLU A 179 -26.50 13.21 3.12
CA GLU A 179 -25.76 13.06 4.37
C GLU A 179 -25.61 11.58 4.74
N LEU A 180 -24.38 11.16 5.05
CA LEU A 180 -24.12 9.83 5.56
C LEU A 180 -24.57 9.76 7.03
N LYS A 181 -25.61 8.95 7.32
CA LYS A 181 -26.13 8.77 8.68
C LYS A 181 -25.47 7.62 9.45
N GLY A 182 -24.66 6.81 8.77
CA GLY A 182 -23.96 5.66 9.36
C GLY A 182 -24.05 4.43 8.45
N TYR A 183 -23.92 3.25 9.05
CA TYR A 183 -23.82 1.99 8.33
C TYR A 183 -24.77 0.92 8.88
N LYS A 184 -25.29 0.07 8.00
CA LYS A 184 -26.11 -1.11 8.34
C LYS A 184 -25.73 -2.30 7.46
N GLU A 185 -25.72 -3.50 8.02
CA GLU A 185 -25.54 -4.72 7.23
C GLU A 185 -26.71 -4.96 6.26
N ASN A 186 -27.93 -4.83 6.77
CA ASN A 186 -29.16 -4.94 5.99
C ASN A 186 -29.90 -3.60 5.98
N LYS A 187 -29.93 -2.93 4.82
CA LYS A 187 -30.66 -1.66 4.65
C LYS A 187 -32.16 -1.76 4.90
N ARG A 188 -32.75 -2.96 4.84
CA ARG A 188 -34.18 -3.19 5.12
C ARG A 188 -34.48 -3.36 6.61
N SER A 189 -33.46 -3.46 7.47
CA SER A 189 -33.67 -3.52 8.92
C SER A 189 -34.20 -2.20 9.47
N THR A 190 -35.07 -2.31 10.47
CA THR A 190 -35.59 -1.19 11.28
C THR A 190 -34.55 -0.64 12.27
N ASP A 191 -33.43 -1.34 12.48
CA ASP A 191 -32.36 -0.90 13.39
C ASP A 191 -31.81 0.46 12.96
N GLN A 192 -31.32 1.26 13.90
CA GLN A 192 -30.67 2.54 13.57
C GLN A 192 -29.29 2.33 12.92
N PRO A 193 -28.86 3.20 11.98
CA PRO A 193 -27.50 3.13 11.44
C PRO A 193 -26.46 3.27 12.55
N ILE A 194 -25.36 2.52 12.44
CA ILE A 194 -24.27 2.55 13.41
C ILE A 194 -23.17 3.46 12.88
N ASN A 195 -22.61 4.31 13.76
CA ASN A 195 -21.45 5.13 13.44
C ASN A 195 -20.18 4.27 13.44
N LEU A 196 -19.66 4.00 12.24
CA LEU A 196 -18.42 3.27 12.00
C LEU A 196 -17.45 4.13 11.19
N ARG A 197 -16.18 3.74 11.15
CA ARG A 197 -15.17 4.35 10.30
C ARG A 197 -14.57 3.33 9.34
N ALA A 198 -14.37 3.74 8.10
CA ALA A 198 -13.67 2.95 7.10
C ALA A 198 -12.17 2.91 7.41
N ILE A 199 -11.59 1.71 7.46
CA ILE A 199 -10.14 1.51 7.54
C ILE A 199 -9.74 0.56 6.41
N PHE A 200 -8.76 1.01 5.63
CA PHE A 200 -8.01 0.17 4.71
C PHE A 200 -6.52 0.46 4.89
N ASN A 201 -5.82 -0.51 5.46
CA ASN A 201 -4.40 -0.44 5.76
C ASN A 201 -3.72 -1.72 5.28
N PHE A 202 -2.55 -1.52 4.68
CA PHE A 202 -1.63 -2.59 4.34
C PHE A 202 -0.20 -2.13 4.63
N ASN A 203 0.65 -3.07 5.00
CA ASN A 203 2.04 -2.84 5.36
C ASN A 203 2.94 -3.67 4.46
N ILE A 204 4.14 -3.17 4.16
CA ILE A 204 5.08 -3.92 3.32
C ILE A 204 5.47 -5.23 4.01
N VAL A 205 5.44 -6.34 3.28
CA VAL A 205 5.92 -7.63 3.77
C VAL A 205 7.44 -7.63 3.71
N ARG A 206 8.10 -8.07 4.79
CA ARG A 206 9.55 -8.25 4.79
C ARG A 206 9.92 -9.58 4.18
N SER A 207 11.07 -9.65 3.51
CA SER A 207 11.53 -10.88 2.87
C SER A 207 12.10 -11.83 3.91
N SER A 208 11.39 -12.93 4.19
CA SER A 208 11.88 -14.04 5.01
C SER A 208 13.28 -14.48 4.58
N HIS A 209 13.51 -14.68 3.28
CA HIS A 209 14.81 -15.08 2.74
C HIS A 209 15.95 -14.12 3.10
N GLN A 210 15.73 -12.80 2.97
CA GLN A 210 16.75 -11.81 3.32
C GLN A 210 17.01 -11.81 4.84
N ILE A 211 15.94 -11.91 5.64
CA ILE A 211 16.01 -11.98 7.10
C ILE A 211 16.77 -13.24 7.52
N ASP A 212 16.43 -14.40 6.98
CA ASP A 212 17.08 -15.67 7.25
C ASP A 212 18.56 -15.65 6.84
N LYS A 213 18.90 -15.02 5.72
CA LYS A 213 20.28 -14.84 5.28
C LYS A 213 21.06 -13.96 6.26
N LEU A 214 20.46 -12.88 6.76
CA LEU A 214 21.06 -12.01 7.77
C LEU A 214 21.26 -12.77 9.09
N ILE A 215 20.24 -13.52 9.54
CA ILE A 215 20.27 -14.36 10.74
C ILE A 215 21.34 -15.45 10.62
N ALA A 216 21.42 -16.14 9.49
CA ALA A 216 22.45 -17.17 9.25
C ALA A 216 23.87 -16.61 9.27
N ASN A 217 24.05 -15.32 8.96
CA ASN A 217 25.33 -14.63 8.96
C ASN A 217 25.54 -13.74 10.19
N PHE A 218 24.77 -13.90 11.28
CA PHE A 218 24.80 -12.99 12.44
C PHE A 218 26.21 -12.77 13.02
N LYS A 219 27.07 -13.80 13.04
CA LYS A 219 28.46 -13.71 13.54
C LYS A 219 29.36 -12.79 12.72
N LYS A 220 28.97 -12.48 11.49
CA LYS A 220 29.68 -11.55 10.61
C LYS A 220 29.28 -10.10 10.89
N ILE A 221 28.19 -9.83 11.62
CA ILE A 221 27.80 -8.48 11.98
C ILE A 221 28.85 -7.89 12.92
N ASN A 222 29.39 -6.72 12.60
CA ASN A 222 30.35 -6.01 13.45
C ASN A 222 29.82 -4.69 14.00
N SER A 223 28.82 -4.09 13.36
CA SER A 223 28.22 -2.84 13.79
C SER A 223 26.71 -2.85 13.57
N VAL A 224 26.00 -2.15 14.46
CA VAL A 224 24.61 -1.77 14.28
C VAL A 224 24.55 -0.28 13.98
N VAL A 225 23.75 0.09 13.00
CA VAL A 225 23.49 1.47 12.59
C VAL A 225 22.03 1.80 12.89
N LYS A 226 21.77 2.88 13.62
CA LYS A 226 20.43 3.33 13.98
C LYS A 226 20.20 4.76 13.52
N HIS A 227 19.14 4.98 12.75
CA HIS A 227 18.60 6.31 12.50
C HIS A 227 17.55 6.64 13.57
N ASN A 228 17.60 7.86 14.12
CA ASN A 228 16.53 8.43 14.96
C ASN A 228 16.26 9.89 14.57
N LYS A 229 15.00 10.33 14.68
CA LYS A 229 14.61 11.75 14.64
C LYS A 229 14.17 12.19 16.04
N LEU A 230 14.79 13.22 16.60
CA LEU A 230 14.36 13.82 17.88
C LEU A 230 13.52 15.07 17.64
N SER A 231 12.37 15.16 18.32
CA SER A 231 11.56 16.38 18.43
C SER A 231 11.54 16.80 19.91
N VAL A 232 11.72 18.10 20.19
CA VAL A 232 12.12 18.65 21.51
C VAL A 232 11.10 18.41 22.64
N THR A 233 9.90 17.92 22.36
CA THR A 233 8.85 17.66 23.37
C THR A 233 8.91 16.27 24.01
N GLU A 234 9.67 15.31 23.47
CA GLU A 234 9.70 13.95 24.01
C GLU A 234 10.95 13.70 24.86
N THR A 235 10.76 13.68 26.18
CA THR A 235 11.73 13.14 27.12
C THR A 235 11.96 11.65 26.80
N LEU A 236 13.18 11.33 26.39
CA LEU A 236 13.73 9.99 26.12
C LEU A 236 13.02 8.87 26.91
N LYS A 237 12.07 8.19 26.26
CA LYS A 237 11.72 6.81 26.56
C LYS A 237 12.20 5.97 25.38
N LEU A 238 13.50 5.68 25.36
CA LEU A 238 14.06 4.65 24.51
C LEU A 238 13.50 3.31 25.00
N GLY A 239 12.40 2.86 24.38
CA GLY A 239 11.82 1.54 24.58
C GLY A 239 12.77 0.48 24.01
N TRP A 240 13.71 0.03 24.83
CA TRP A 240 14.44 -1.22 24.63
C TRP A 240 13.99 -2.24 25.69
N PRO A 241 14.00 -3.55 25.37
CA PRO A 241 13.82 -4.58 26.38
C PRO A 241 14.89 -4.41 27.47
N SER A 242 14.41 -4.43 28.71
CA SER A 242 15.04 -3.96 29.96
C SER A 242 16.35 -4.63 30.40
N LYS A 243 17.01 -5.43 29.53
CA LYS A 243 18.26 -6.13 29.86
C LYS A 243 19.53 -5.51 29.27
N LEU A 244 19.41 -4.59 28.30
CA LEU A 244 20.58 -3.94 27.66
C LEU A 244 20.74 -2.45 28.00
N SER A 245 19.78 -1.83 28.69
CA SER A 245 19.72 -0.38 28.86
C SER A 245 20.45 0.21 30.07
N ALA A 246 20.94 -0.61 31.01
CA ALA A 246 21.42 -0.09 32.30
C ALA A 246 22.88 0.43 32.28
N SER A 247 23.70 0.07 31.28
CA SER A 247 25.17 0.23 31.43
C SER A 247 25.83 1.19 30.45
N ILE A 248 25.14 1.66 29.40
CA ILE A 248 25.82 2.34 28.28
C ILE A 248 25.36 3.80 28.06
N PHE A 249 24.18 4.23 28.53
CA PHE A 249 23.55 5.47 28.05
C PHE A 249 23.26 6.55 29.10
N ASP A 250 24.00 6.61 30.22
CA ASP A 250 23.76 7.62 31.26
C ASP A 250 24.71 8.82 31.27
N LYS A 251 25.42 9.11 30.17
CA LYS A 251 26.28 10.31 30.14
C LYS A 251 26.11 11.10 28.84
N GLN A 252 25.51 12.27 29.03
CA GLN A 252 25.39 13.44 28.14
C GLN A 252 24.11 13.51 27.28
N LYS A 253 23.22 14.41 27.70
CA LYS A 253 22.09 14.92 26.91
C LYS A 253 22.55 16.20 26.20
N PRO A 254 22.81 16.21 24.89
CA PRO A 254 22.99 17.47 24.18
C PRO A 254 21.64 18.20 24.12
N LYS A 255 21.61 19.46 24.56
CA LYS A 255 20.50 20.38 24.26
C LYS A 255 20.69 20.85 22.82
N VAL A 256 19.79 20.46 21.92
CA VAL A 256 19.74 20.98 20.56
C VAL A 256 18.32 21.44 20.26
N ASP A 257 18.20 22.62 19.67
CA ASP A 257 16.93 23.23 19.27
C ASP A 257 16.56 22.79 17.85
N GLY A 258 15.32 22.34 17.63
CA GLY A 258 14.82 21.84 16.34
C GLY A 258 14.75 20.31 16.17
N ASN A 259 14.19 19.87 15.03
CA ASN A 259 14.12 18.46 14.65
C ASN A 259 15.51 17.96 14.23
N VAL A 260 16.26 17.33 15.15
CA VAL A 260 17.59 16.83 14.83
C VAL A 260 17.52 15.36 14.43
N LYS A 261 18.13 15.07 13.29
CA LYS A 261 18.28 13.73 12.73
C LYS A 261 19.64 13.18 13.13
N PHE A 262 19.67 12.02 13.76
CA PHE A 262 20.90 11.37 14.20
C PHE A 262 21.05 10.01 13.54
N THR A 263 22.30 9.69 13.17
CA THR A 263 22.74 8.35 12.82
C THR A 263 23.75 7.90 13.85
N PHE A 264 23.44 6.83 14.57
CA PHE A 264 24.35 6.20 15.53
C PHE A 264 24.87 4.92 14.93
N GLU A 265 26.17 4.77 14.86
CA GLU A 265 26.82 3.49 14.58
C GLU A 265 27.60 3.06 15.82
N TYR A 266 27.40 1.83 16.26
CA TYR A 266 28.17 1.28 17.37
C TYR A 266 28.61 -0.16 17.08
N PRO A 267 29.82 -0.55 17.50
CA PRO A 267 30.27 -1.93 17.40
C PRO A 267 29.36 -2.85 18.19
N TYR A 268 28.80 -3.84 17.53
CA TYR A 268 27.93 -4.83 18.15
C TYR A 268 27.86 -6.08 17.27
N THR A 269 28.04 -7.24 17.90
CA THR A 269 27.87 -8.55 17.27
C THR A 269 26.86 -9.32 18.12
N PRO A 270 25.70 -9.72 17.56
CA PRO A 270 24.74 -10.55 18.29
C PRO A 270 25.42 -11.83 18.79
N ALA A 271 25.16 -12.22 20.04
CA ALA A 271 25.69 -13.44 20.63
C ALA A 271 25.04 -14.70 20.04
N SER A 272 23.81 -14.58 19.51
CA SER A 272 23.10 -15.68 18.87
C SER A 272 22.16 -15.22 17.75
N ALA A 273 21.80 -16.17 16.87
CA ALA A 273 20.75 -15.99 15.87
C ALA A 273 19.42 -15.55 16.51
N LYS A 274 19.09 -16.09 17.70
CA LYS A 274 17.87 -15.74 18.45
C LYS A 274 17.87 -14.29 18.93
N GLU A 275 19.02 -13.78 19.38
CA GLU A 275 19.16 -12.38 19.81
C GLU A 275 18.94 -11.43 18.64
N LEU A 276 19.56 -11.71 17.48
CA LEU A 276 19.34 -10.93 16.27
C LEU A 276 17.88 -10.96 15.83
N LYS A 277 17.24 -12.14 15.86
CA LYS A 277 15.81 -12.26 15.55
C LYS A 277 14.96 -11.39 16.47
N ASN A 278 15.22 -11.39 17.78
CA ASN A 278 14.49 -10.55 18.72
C ASN A 278 14.66 -9.05 18.40
N ILE A 279 15.86 -8.61 18.00
CA ILE A 279 16.10 -7.21 17.59
C ILE A 279 15.25 -6.85 16.37
N ILE A 280 15.15 -7.76 15.39
CA ILE A 280 14.34 -7.57 14.19
C ILE A 280 12.85 -7.54 14.55
N ASP A 281 12.37 -8.52 15.33
CA ASP A 281 10.98 -8.61 15.78
C ASP A 281 10.56 -7.35 16.57
N ASP A 282 11.41 -6.88 17.50
CA ASP A 282 11.18 -5.66 18.28
C ASP A 282 11.14 -4.42 17.38
N TRP A 283 12.02 -4.35 16.38
CA TRP A 283 12.01 -3.25 15.42
C TRP A 283 10.74 -3.26 14.58
N GLU A 284 10.32 -4.41 14.04
CA GLU A 284 9.09 -4.53 13.24
C GLU A 284 7.85 -4.11 14.03
N ALA A 285 7.77 -4.52 15.31
CA ALA A 285 6.65 -4.17 16.19
C ALA A 285 6.55 -2.66 16.47
N ASN A 286 7.67 -1.93 16.41
CA ASN A 286 7.75 -0.51 16.75
C ASN A 286 8.00 0.40 15.52
N TYR A 287 8.14 -0.17 14.32
CA TYR A 287 8.50 0.60 13.14
C TYR A 287 7.36 1.52 12.69
N THR A 288 7.65 2.82 12.67
CA THR A 288 6.68 3.88 12.35
C THR A 288 6.52 4.13 10.85
N GLY A 289 7.30 3.46 10.00
CA GLY A 289 7.39 3.76 8.57
C GLY A 289 8.40 4.86 8.22
N SER A 290 9.01 5.51 9.21
CA SER A 290 10.00 6.56 9.02
C SER A 290 11.37 5.99 8.65
N MET A 291 11.98 6.50 7.57
CA MET A 291 13.39 6.24 7.23
C MET A 291 14.38 6.70 8.33
N TRP A 292 13.90 7.55 9.25
CA TRP A 292 14.65 8.03 10.39
C TRP A 292 14.36 7.28 11.68
N ASP A 293 13.55 6.22 11.67
CA ASP A 293 13.35 5.28 12.80
C ASP A 293 13.74 3.86 12.34
N ASN A 294 14.97 3.73 11.85
CA ASN A 294 15.43 2.54 11.13
C ASN A 294 16.66 1.91 11.80
N ILE A 295 16.79 0.59 11.63
CA ILE A 295 17.94 -0.18 12.09
C ILE A 295 18.59 -0.86 10.87
N GLY A 296 19.91 -0.81 10.83
CA GLY A 296 20.71 -1.49 9.85
C GLY A 296 21.92 -2.19 10.47
N PHE A 297 22.49 -3.13 9.73
CA PHE A 297 23.60 -3.96 10.17
C PHE A 297 24.75 -3.89 9.17
N LYS A 298 25.98 -3.73 9.66
CA LYS A 298 27.20 -3.86 8.84
C LYS A 298 27.85 -5.20 9.10
N LEU A 299 28.31 -5.84 8.03
CA LEU A 299 29.01 -7.12 8.08
C LEU A 299 30.51 -6.90 7.91
N LYS A 300 31.34 -7.74 8.53
CA LYS A 300 32.79 -7.76 8.37
C LYS A 300 33.15 -7.94 6.89
N GLY A 301 33.93 -7.00 6.36
CA GLY A 301 34.36 -7.02 4.97
C GLY A 301 33.35 -6.45 3.97
N ASP A 302 32.19 -5.96 4.42
CA ASP A 302 31.23 -5.23 3.60
C ASP A 302 31.21 -3.75 4.00
N SER A 303 31.23 -2.86 3.01
CA SER A 303 31.12 -1.41 3.25
C SER A 303 29.67 -0.95 3.40
N ASN A 304 28.71 -1.76 2.92
CA ASN A 304 27.31 -1.37 2.87
C ASN A 304 26.57 -1.75 4.15
N THR A 305 25.64 -0.89 4.56
CA THR A 305 24.70 -1.17 5.64
C THR A 305 23.49 -1.93 5.07
N ILE A 306 23.17 -3.07 5.66
CA ILE A 306 21.93 -3.80 5.37
C ILE A 306 20.82 -3.19 6.22
N TRP A 307 19.93 -2.42 5.62
CA TRP A 307 18.81 -1.77 6.31
C TRP A 307 17.58 -2.67 6.40
N LEU A 308 16.98 -2.79 7.58
CA LEU A 308 15.78 -3.61 7.76
C LEU A 308 14.59 -3.08 6.93
N ASN A 309 14.46 -1.77 6.77
CA ASN A 309 13.40 -1.19 5.94
C ASN A 309 13.54 -1.47 4.43
N GLU A 310 14.70 -1.93 3.96
CA GLU A 310 14.98 -2.29 2.57
C GLU A 310 14.75 -3.78 2.29
N MET A 311 14.67 -4.61 3.33
CA MET A 311 14.46 -6.06 3.26
C MET A 311 13.01 -6.42 2.93
N ASN A 312 12.53 -5.92 1.81
CA ASN A 312 11.15 -6.06 1.35
C ASN A 312 10.97 -7.36 0.57
N ALA A 313 9.80 -7.99 0.70
CA ALA A 313 9.33 -9.09 -0.14
C ALA A 313 9.04 -8.54 -1.56
N ARG A 314 10.11 -8.34 -2.32
CA ARG A 314 10.11 -7.80 -3.66
C ARG A 314 11.00 -8.62 -4.57
N ASN A 315 10.52 -8.95 -5.76
CA ASN A 315 11.32 -9.60 -6.78
C ASN A 315 10.91 -9.15 -8.19
N LYS A 316 11.75 -9.47 -9.19
CA LYS A 316 11.44 -9.29 -10.61
C LYS A 316 10.95 -10.61 -11.18
N PHE A 317 9.85 -10.55 -11.93
CA PHE A 317 9.27 -11.70 -12.63
C PHE A 317 9.21 -11.41 -14.11
N ASP A 318 9.50 -12.45 -14.88
CA ASP A 318 9.32 -12.46 -16.32
C ASP A 318 7.87 -12.82 -16.64
N LEU A 319 7.14 -11.87 -17.21
CA LEU A 319 5.75 -12.04 -17.65
C LEU A 319 5.70 -12.04 -19.17
N TYR A 320 4.91 -12.95 -19.75
CA TYR A 320 4.74 -13.04 -21.20
C TYR A 320 3.52 -12.24 -21.62
N LEU A 321 3.73 -10.95 -21.90
CA LEU A 321 2.66 -9.98 -22.14
C LEU A 321 2.88 -9.29 -23.48
N ASP A 322 1.78 -9.13 -24.23
CA ASP A 322 1.78 -8.23 -25.38
C ASP A 322 1.46 -6.81 -24.92
N ARG A 323 2.33 -5.87 -25.25
CA ARG A 323 1.99 -4.46 -25.19
C ARG A 323 1.15 -4.11 -26.41
N ASP A 324 0.08 -3.37 -26.22
CA ASP A 324 -0.65 -2.82 -27.35
C ASP A 324 0.20 -1.78 -28.11
N LYS A 325 -0.32 -1.28 -29.24
CA LYS A 325 0.35 -0.26 -30.06
C LYS A 325 0.67 1.04 -29.31
N GLN A 326 0.09 1.24 -28.13
CA GLN A 326 0.25 2.41 -27.28
C GLN A 326 1.17 2.13 -26.07
N ASN A 327 1.84 0.97 -26.06
CA ASN A 327 2.75 0.51 -25.03
C ASN A 327 2.07 0.17 -23.69
N VAL A 328 0.77 -0.13 -23.73
CA VAL A 328 -0.07 -0.45 -22.58
C VAL A 328 -0.14 -1.95 -22.37
N ILE A 329 -0.21 -2.34 -21.11
CA ILE A 329 -0.42 -3.74 -20.72
C ILE A 329 -1.91 -3.99 -20.59
N ASP A 330 -2.41 -5.00 -21.32
CA ASP A 330 -3.78 -5.49 -21.20
C ASP A 330 -4.02 -6.07 -19.79
N PRO A 331 -4.97 -5.53 -19.01
CA PRO A 331 -5.30 -6.05 -17.69
C PRO A 331 -5.69 -7.53 -17.67
N VAL A 332 -6.36 -8.04 -18.71
CA VAL A 332 -6.81 -9.44 -18.76
C VAL A 332 -5.62 -10.39 -18.95
N ALA A 333 -4.74 -10.09 -19.91
CA ALA A 333 -3.49 -10.83 -20.11
C ALA A 333 -2.60 -10.77 -18.85
N LEU A 334 -2.45 -9.59 -18.24
CA LEU A 334 -1.69 -9.42 -17.01
C LEU A 334 -2.22 -10.27 -15.87
N PHE A 335 -3.55 -10.25 -15.66
CA PHE A 335 -4.16 -11.01 -14.57
C PHE A 335 -3.95 -12.51 -14.75
N SER A 336 -4.05 -13.00 -15.99
CA SER A 336 -3.83 -14.41 -16.31
C SER A 336 -2.39 -14.85 -15.99
N GLU A 337 -1.39 -14.03 -16.34
CA GLU A 337 0.00 -14.30 -16.00
C GLU A 337 0.26 -14.25 -14.48
N LEU A 338 -0.36 -13.31 -13.77
CA LEU A 338 -0.22 -13.19 -12.30
C LEU A 338 -0.84 -14.39 -11.57
N GLU A 339 -1.99 -14.89 -12.01
CA GLU A 339 -2.59 -16.12 -11.47
C GLU A 339 -1.65 -17.31 -11.69
N ARG A 340 -1.04 -17.42 -12.89
CA ARG A 340 -0.09 -18.50 -13.23
C ARG A 340 1.13 -18.51 -12.31
N ILE A 341 1.62 -17.35 -11.90
CA ILE A 341 2.79 -17.23 -11.01
C ILE A 341 2.43 -16.93 -9.55
N SER A 342 1.16 -17.02 -9.17
CA SER A 342 0.65 -16.62 -7.84
C SER A 342 1.39 -17.30 -6.69
N GLN A 343 1.67 -18.61 -6.80
CA GLN A 343 2.43 -19.35 -5.78
C GLN A 343 3.88 -18.85 -5.65
N ASN A 344 4.52 -18.49 -6.76
CA ASN A 344 5.87 -17.93 -6.74
C ASN A 344 5.89 -16.49 -6.20
N ILE A 345 4.80 -15.74 -6.37
CA ILE A 345 4.62 -14.43 -5.75
C ILE A 345 4.48 -14.62 -4.23
N LEU A 346 3.64 -15.55 -3.78
CA LEU A 346 3.42 -15.82 -2.36
C LEU A 346 4.67 -16.35 -1.64
N SER A 347 5.55 -17.06 -2.33
CA SER A 347 6.82 -17.53 -1.77
C SER A 347 7.85 -16.43 -1.48
N LEU A 348 7.53 -15.16 -1.78
CA LEU A 348 8.37 -14.02 -1.37
C LEU A 348 8.21 -13.65 0.11
N LYS A 349 7.13 -14.11 0.75
CA LYS A 349 6.81 -13.86 2.16
C LYS A 349 7.84 -14.49 3.09
#